data_AF-A0A4Y6UMT7-F1
#
_entry.id   AF-A0A4Y6UMT7-F1
#
_cell.length_a   1.000
_cell.length_b   1.000
_cell.length_c   1.000
_cell.angle_alpha   90.00
_cell.angle_beta   90.00
_cell.angle_gamma   90.00
#
_symmetry.space_group_name_H-M   'P 1'
#
loop_
_entity.id
_entity.type
_entity.pdbx_description
1 polymer ?
#
loop_
_entity_poly.entity_id
_entity_poly.type
_entity_poly.pdbx_seq_one_letter_code
_entity_poly.pdbx_strand_id
1 'polypeptide(L)'
;MTEANPIVTLKVKIKEFSFSKLKAGESNKSAHSGETMYFDLPRMNFVINGKIIDTVLTSVLMEGAKYRKSNLFYSYDIYSAEAASKKQREIDKDHGRAFVNSVLKDLEKELAYNALSELWESHCENPEIPDYQKTNSYGRDFERFYNAGREHMHLLLKVGDENKNYRPFVKEVFKEMFKYAEAEVPSAPILEELVTNCNQAGYLAGIFIEYHSALSNYRLTTQDPDKVMNIDYTDHNNIRVKSDMEIPVIKFDNPGEKICGLSTSLEFTLESQDGKDGVTYKDGKLSLTVPKELKNYKEGDRNLLSIIREYFQKFCEKLGFKFEMETQKIEHDLDDLPKVNSHLQGLRTPISSNDHIIGH
;
A
#
# COMPACT_ATOMS: atom_id res chain seq x y z
N MET A 1 -33.65 8.68 -14.79
CA MET A 1 -32.49 9.48 -15.26
C MET A 1 -31.79 8.63 -16.30
N THR A 2 -31.69 9.11 -17.54
CA THR A 2 -30.91 8.43 -18.59
C THR A 2 -29.45 8.37 -18.15
N GLU A 3 -28.95 7.17 -17.86
CA GLU A 3 -27.54 6.94 -17.55
C GLU A 3 -26.70 7.52 -18.70
N ALA A 4 -25.84 8.49 -18.38
CA ALA A 4 -24.95 9.08 -19.36
C ALA A 4 -24.10 7.98 -19.98
N ASN A 5 -24.01 7.95 -21.31
CA ASN A 5 -23.21 6.94 -22.01
C ASN A 5 -21.79 6.92 -21.41
N PRO A 6 -21.31 5.78 -20.91
CA PRO A 6 -20.03 5.68 -20.21
C PRO A 6 -18.84 6.19 -21.02
N ILE A 7 -18.89 5.97 -22.33
CA ILE A 7 -17.86 6.41 -23.26
C ILE A 7 -17.83 7.93 -23.36
N VAL A 8 -18.99 8.58 -23.28
CA VAL A 8 -19.08 10.05 -23.26
C VAL A 8 -18.53 10.60 -21.95
N THR A 9 -18.89 10.01 -20.80
CA THR A 9 -18.37 10.40 -19.49
C THR A 9 -16.85 10.27 -19.43
N LEU A 10 -16.30 9.14 -19.90
CA LEU A 10 -14.85 8.88 -19.91
C LEU A 10 -14.10 9.83 -20.86
N LYS A 11 -14.67 10.16 -22.03
CA LYS A 11 -14.12 11.19 -22.93
C LYS A 11 -14.03 12.57 -22.27
N VAL A 12 -14.99 12.94 -21.43
CA VAL A 12 -14.95 14.20 -20.67
C VAL A 12 -13.84 14.13 -19.61
N LYS A 13 -13.77 13.05 -18.82
CA LYS A 13 -12.74 12.87 -17.79
C LYS A 13 -11.31 12.92 -18.33
N ILE A 14 -11.07 12.34 -19.51
CA ILE A 14 -9.77 12.45 -20.20
C ILE A 14 -9.39 13.90 -20.52
N LYS A 15 -10.35 14.74 -20.88
CA LYS A 15 -10.09 16.17 -21.13
C LYS A 15 -9.73 16.94 -19.86
N GLU A 16 -10.10 16.44 -18.69
CA GLU A 16 -9.80 17.06 -17.40
C GLU A 16 -8.57 16.44 -16.70
N PHE A 17 -8.16 15.24 -17.10
CA PHE A 17 -7.03 14.53 -16.50
C PHE A 17 -5.69 15.25 -16.72
N SER A 18 -4.87 15.40 -15.68
CA SER A 18 -3.57 16.06 -15.79
C SER A 18 -2.61 15.53 -14.74
N PHE A 19 -1.34 15.96 -14.78
CA PHE A 19 -0.32 15.55 -13.80
C PHE A 19 -0.75 15.72 -12.35
N SER A 20 -1.56 16.75 -12.03
CA SER A 20 -2.06 16.97 -10.68
C SER A 20 -2.94 15.83 -10.17
N LYS A 21 -3.54 15.02 -11.06
CA LYS A 21 -4.34 13.83 -10.72
C LYS A 21 -3.50 12.61 -10.33
N LEU A 22 -2.18 12.65 -10.54
CA LEU A 22 -1.24 11.63 -10.04
C LEU A 22 -0.84 11.88 -8.59
N LYS A 23 -1.14 13.07 -8.06
CA LYS A 23 -0.86 13.50 -6.69
C LYS A 23 -2.16 13.59 -5.89
N ALA A 24 -2.04 13.64 -4.57
CA ALA A 24 -3.13 14.07 -3.73
C ALA A 24 -3.54 15.50 -4.10
N GLY A 25 -4.85 15.74 -4.22
CA GLY A 25 -5.37 17.06 -4.57
C GLY A 25 -4.96 18.12 -3.54
N GLU A 26 -4.80 19.37 -3.97
CA GLU A 26 -4.40 20.50 -3.11
C GLU A 26 -5.38 20.72 -1.93
N SER A 27 -6.66 20.40 -2.12
CA SER A 27 -7.69 20.49 -1.08
C SER A 27 -7.72 19.28 -0.13
N ASN A 28 -6.92 18.23 -0.37
CA ASN A 28 -6.89 17.03 0.46
C ASN A 28 -6.10 17.26 1.76
N LYS A 29 -6.78 17.84 2.76
CA LYS A 29 -6.19 18.18 4.06
C LYS A 29 -5.52 16.99 4.75
N SER A 30 -6.09 15.79 4.66
CA SER A 30 -5.54 14.59 5.30
C SER A 30 -4.24 14.12 4.64
N ALA A 31 -4.11 14.22 3.32
CA ALA A 31 -2.85 13.94 2.64
C ALA A 31 -1.78 14.99 2.98
N HIS A 32 -2.14 16.27 2.94
CA HIS A 32 -1.23 17.38 3.25
C HIS A 32 -0.82 17.43 4.73
N SER A 33 -1.62 16.89 5.64
CA SER A 33 -1.26 16.76 7.04
C SER A 33 -0.47 15.48 7.36
N GLY A 34 -0.26 14.59 6.38
CA GLY A 34 0.36 13.28 6.57
C GLY A 34 -0.55 12.24 7.23
N GLU A 35 -1.80 12.58 7.56
CA GLU A 35 -2.79 11.67 8.17
C GLU A 35 -3.05 10.46 7.27
N THR A 36 -3.21 10.67 5.97
CA THR A 36 -3.43 9.56 5.02
C THR A 36 -2.24 8.61 4.99
N MET A 37 -1.01 9.13 4.94
CA MET A 37 0.19 8.31 4.98
C MET A 37 0.32 7.54 6.30
N TYR A 38 0.06 8.19 7.43
CA TYR A 38 0.08 7.54 8.74
C TYR A 38 -0.85 6.32 8.81
N PHE A 39 -2.08 6.42 8.29
CA PHE A 39 -3.03 5.31 8.27
C PHE A 39 -2.77 4.27 7.17
N ASP A 40 -2.10 4.66 6.09
CA ASP A 40 -1.81 3.76 4.97
C ASP A 40 -0.46 3.04 5.10
N LEU A 41 0.44 3.47 6.00
CA LEU A 41 1.68 2.75 6.34
C LEU A 41 1.47 1.23 6.54
N PRO A 42 0.50 0.76 7.36
CA PRO A 42 0.22 -0.67 7.55
C PRO A 42 -0.61 -1.31 6.43
N ARG A 43 -0.93 -0.57 5.35
CA ARG A 43 -1.80 -1.06 4.25
C ARG A 43 -1.05 -1.29 2.94
N MET A 44 0.23 -0.98 2.90
CA MET A 44 1.04 -1.08 1.68
C MET A 44 2.41 -1.63 2.03
N ASN A 45 2.99 -2.35 1.08
CA ASN A 45 4.38 -2.77 1.18
C ASN A 45 5.30 -1.70 0.59
N PHE A 46 6.52 -1.63 1.10
CA PHE A 46 7.56 -0.79 0.55
C PHE A 46 8.76 -1.64 0.17
N VAL A 47 9.43 -1.24 -0.89
CA VAL A 47 10.71 -1.81 -1.29
C VAL A 47 11.66 -0.63 -1.45
N ILE A 48 12.66 -0.53 -0.58
CA ILE A 48 13.67 0.53 -0.68
C ILE A 48 15.00 -0.12 -1.03
N ASN A 49 15.61 0.26 -2.15
CA ASN A 49 16.85 -0.36 -2.65
C ASN A 49 16.81 -1.91 -2.65
N GLY A 50 15.67 -2.50 -3.00
CA GLY A 50 15.46 -3.95 -3.00
C GLY A 50 15.18 -4.59 -1.62
N LYS A 51 15.28 -3.84 -0.51
CA LYS A 51 14.87 -4.34 0.81
C LYS A 51 13.37 -4.17 1.02
N ILE A 52 12.71 -5.27 1.34
CA ILE A 52 11.27 -5.32 1.59
C ILE A 52 10.98 -4.85 3.01
N ILE A 53 9.99 -3.97 3.12
CA ILE A 53 9.37 -3.52 4.36
C ILE A 53 7.88 -3.82 4.19
N ASP A 54 7.46 -4.94 4.74
CA ASP A 54 6.10 -5.42 4.58
C ASP A 54 5.12 -4.75 5.58
N THR A 55 3.82 -5.04 5.38
CA THR A 55 2.75 -4.53 6.23
C THR A 55 2.85 -5.00 7.68
N VAL A 56 3.53 -6.12 7.97
CA VAL A 56 3.73 -6.60 9.34
C VAL A 56 4.73 -5.69 10.05
N LEU A 57 5.87 -5.38 9.43
CA LEU A 57 6.86 -4.46 9.98
C LEU A 57 6.29 -3.06 10.20
N THR A 58 5.49 -2.54 9.27
CA THR A 58 4.84 -1.23 9.47
C THR A 58 3.71 -1.32 10.50
N SER A 59 3.00 -2.44 10.64
CA SER A 59 1.97 -2.62 11.68
C SER A 59 2.57 -2.66 13.09
N VAL A 60 3.67 -3.39 13.30
CA VAL A 60 4.34 -3.42 14.61
C VAL A 60 4.91 -2.05 14.99
N LEU A 61 5.42 -1.28 14.02
CA LEU A 61 5.80 0.11 14.26
C LEU A 61 4.63 0.94 14.79
N MET A 62 3.44 0.76 14.22
CA MET A 62 2.24 1.46 14.67
C MET A 62 1.80 1.01 16.07
N GLU A 63 1.95 -0.27 16.41
CA GLU A 63 1.71 -0.77 17.77
C GLU A 63 2.68 -0.17 18.78
N GLY A 64 3.97 -0.07 18.43
CA GLY A 64 4.96 0.64 19.24
C GLY A 64 4.57 2.11 19.48
N ALA A 65 4.07 2.79 18.46
CA ALA A 65 3.64 4.18 18.59
C ALA A 65 2.35 4.36 19.42
N LYS A 66 1.47 3.36 19.46
CA LYS A 66 0.23 3.35 20.27
C LYS A 66 0.46 2.99 21.73
N TYR A 67 1.55 2.28 22.04
CA TYR A 67 1.83 1.67 23.33
C TYR A 67 1.65 2.61 24.54
N ARG A 68 1.87 3.92 24.38
CA ARG A 68 1.69 4.91 25.46
C ARG A 68 0.24 5.26 25.80
N LYS A 69 -0.72 4.98 24.90
CA LYS A 69 -2.10 5.45 25.10
C LYS A 69 -2.83 4.69 26.21
N SER A 70 -2.34 3.53 26.65
CA SER A 70 -3.09 2.66 27.55
C SER A 70 -2.65 2.63 29.01
N ASN A 71 -1.36 2.66 29.39
CA ASN A 71 -1.01 1.96 30.65
C ASN A 71 -0.02 2.57 31.66
N LEU A 72 0.44 3.82 31.55
CA LEU A 72 1.34 4.37 32.58
C LEU A 72 0.89 5.73 33.07
N PHE A 73 0.66 5.78 34.40
CA PHE A 73 0.33 6.92 35.25
C PHE A 73 0.58 8.25 34.56
N TYR A 74 -0.49 9.03 34.34
CA TYR A 74 -0.26 10.41 33.94
C TYR A 74 0.59 11.04 35.06
N SER A 75 1.66 11.76 34.69
CA SER A 75 2.42 12.53 35.69
C SER A 75 1.49 13.45 36.49
N TYR A 76 0.38 13.84 35.88
CA TYR A 76 -0.74 14.49 36.52
C TYR A 76 -1.32 13.71 37.71
N ASP A 77 -1.49 12.39 37.63
CA ASP A 77 -2.02 11.56 38.73
C ASP A 77 -1.04 11.45 39.91
N ILE A 78 0.27 11.48 39.64
CA ILE A 78 1.33 11.39 40.65
C ILE A 78 1.52 12.74 41.38
N TYR A 79 1.40 13.83 40.63
CA TYR A 79 1.66 15.20 41.10
C TYR A 79 0.40 16.08 41.16
N SER A 80 -0.80 15.50 41.19
CA SER A 80 -2.06 16.26 41.17
C SER A 80 -2.17 17.18 42.38
N ALA A 81 -2.78 18.34 42.18
CA ALA A 81 -2.98 19.35 43.21
C ALA A 81 -3.87 18.85 44.37
N GLU A 82 -4.72 17.84 44.13
CA GLU A 82 -5.55 17.20 45.18
C GLU A 82 -4.71 16.35 46.15
N ALA A 83 -3.55 15.84 45.72
CA ALA A 83 -2.61 15.11 46.58
C ALA A 83 -1.62 16.03 47.32
N ALA A 84 -1.61 17.32 47.00
CA ALA A 84 -0.78 18.33 47.66
C ALA A 84 -1.44 18.78 48.98
N SER A 85 -1.25 17.99 50.04
CA SER A 85 -1.51 18.47 51.40
C SER A 85 -0.64 19.71 51.71
N LYS A 86 -0.98 20.47 52.76
CA LYS A 86 -0.26 21.68 53.23
C LYS A 86 1.26 21.48 53.54
N LYS A 87 1.82 20.28 53.34
CA LYS A 87 3.23 19.94 53.47
C LYS A 87 3.75 19.39 52.14
N GLN A 88 4.81 20.00 51.60
CA GLN A 88 5.53 19.51 50.42
C GLN A 88 5.96 18.06 50.65
N ARG A 89 5.51 17.11 49.80
CA ARG A 89 5.93 15.71 49.91
C ARG A 89 7.39 15.58 49.47
N GLU A 90 8.12 14.60 49.98
CA GLU A 90 9.50 14.35 49.54
C GLU A 90 9.57 14.06 48.02
N ILE A 91 8.56 13.39 47.46
CA ILE A 91 8.46 13.12 46.02
C ILE A 91 8.27 14.38 45.17
N ASP A 92 7.82 15.49 45.77
CA ASP A 92 7.62 16.75 45.07
C ASP A 92 8.89 17.61 45.05
N LYS A 93 9.96 17.22 45.79
CA LYS A 93 11.29 17.84 45.74
C LYS A 93 12.11 17.29 44.58
N ASP A 94 13.16 18.01 44.16
CA ASP A 94 13.99 17.64 43.01
C ASP A 94 14.52 16.19 43.06
N HIS A 95 15.01 15.77 44.23
CA HIS A 95 15.53 14.41 44.41
C HIS A 95 14.42 13.36 44.34
N GLY A 96 13.25 13.65 44.90
CA GLY A 96 12.08 12.79 44.83
C GLY A 96 11.53 12.66 43.41
N ARG A 97 11.46 13.77 42.66
CA ARG A 97 11.06 13.77 41.24
C ARG A 97 12.06 13.00 40.39
N ALA A 98 13.36 13.18 40.62
CA ALA A 98 14.40 12.44 39.91
C ALA A 98 14.29 10.92 40.16
N PHE A 99 14.06 10.52 41.41
CA PHE A 99 13.81 9.12 41.76
C PHE A 99 12.56 8.55 41.06
N VAL A 100 11.42 9.23 41.17
CA VAL A 100 10.16 8.81 40.53
C VAL A 100 10.32 8.70 39.00
N ASN A 101 10.95 9.70 38.37
CA ASN A 101 11.20 9.67 36.92
C ASN A 101 12.11 8.49 36.52
N SER A 102 13.10 8.14 37.36
CA SER A 102 13.94 6.96 37.13
C SER A 102 13.12 5.67 37.19
N VAL A 103 12.31 5.51 38.24
CA VAL A 103 11.45 4.32 38.41
C VAL A 103 10.44 4.19 37.27
N LEU A 104 9.80 5.29 36.87
CA LEU A 104 8.87 5.30 35.73
C LEU A 104 9.57 4.91 34.42
N LYS A 105 10.79 5.39 34.21
CA LYS A 105 11.58 5.04 33.02
C LYS A 105 11.91 3.55 32.98
N ASP A 106 12.24 2.94 34.11
CA ASP A 106 12.54 1.51 34.17
C ASP A 106 11.27 0.65 34.00
N LEU A 107 10.16 1.04 34.64
CA LEU A 107 8.84 0.43 34.41
C LEU A 107 8.40 0.51 32.95
N GLU A 108 8.60 1.66 32.29
CA GLU A 108 8.26 1.85 30.88
C GLU A 108 9.08 0.95 29.96
N LYS A 109 10.35 0.67 30.30
CA LYS A 109 11.17 -0.28 29.55
C LYS A 109 10.67 -1.71 29.74
N GLU A 110 10.41 -2.13 30.98
CA GLU A 110 9.96 -3.49 31.28
C GLU A 110 8.60 -3.78 30.65
N LEU A 111 7.63 -2.89 30.82
CA LEU A 111 6.30 -3.09 30.27
C LEU A 111 6.33 -3.14 28.74
N ALA A 112 7.21 -2.35 28.10
CA ALA A 112 7.31 -2.36 26.65
C ALA A 112 8.05 -3.59 26.12
N TYR A 113 9.04 -4.08 26.85
CA TYR A 113 9.67 -5.37 26.56
C TYR A 113 8.64 -6.51 26.63
N ASN A 114 7.80 -6.51 27.67
CA ASN A 114 6.74 -7.52 27.82
C ASN A 114 5.72 -7.42 26.66
N ALA A 115 5.26 -6.21 26.33
CA ALA A 115 4.32 -6.02 25.23
C ALA A 115 4.89 -6.40 23.87
N LEU A 116 6.16 -6.10 23.61
CA LEU A 116 6.85 -6.58 22.41
C LEU A 116 6.94 -8.11 22.38
N SER A 117 7.26 -8.73 23.52
CA SER A 117 7.38 -10.19 23.63
C SER A 117 6.05 -10.88 23.37
N GLU A 118 4.96 -10.41 24.00
CA GLU A 118 3.60 -10.91 23.77
C GLU A 118 3.18 -10.75 22.30
N LEU A 119 3.48 -9.59 21.70
CA LEU A 119 3.16 -9.31 20.30
C LEU A 119 3.94 -10.21 19.34
N TRP A 120 5.22 -10.48 19.63
CA TRP A 120 6.06 -11.40 18.86
C TRP A 120 5.61 -12.86 18.99
N GLU A 121 5.25 -13.31 20.20
CA GLU A 121 4.70 -14.64 20.44
C GLU A 121 3.40 -14.84 19.66
N SER A 122 2.47 -13.88 19.75
CA SER A 122 1.21 -13.91 19.01
C SER A 122 1.43 -13.94 17.49
N HIS A 123 2.40 -13.18 16.97
CA HIS A 123 2.80 -13.20 15.56
C HIS A 123 3.32 -14.59 15.13
N CYS A 124 4.15 -15.24 15.96
CA CYS A 124 4.70 -16.55 15.66
C CYS A 124 3.63 -17.66 15.71
N GLU A 125 2.67 -17.57 16.62
CA GLU A 125 1.58 -18.53 16.78
C GLU A 125 0.52 -18.43 15.67
N ASN A 126 0.43 -17.30 14.98
CA ASN A 126 -0.55 -17.10 13.92
C ASN A 126 -0.28 -18.04 12.71
N PRO A 127 -1.19 -18.97 12.36
CA PRO A 127 -0.99 -19.91 11.26
C PRO A 127 -1.04 -19.27 9.87
N GLU A 128 -1.59 -18.07 9.75
CA GLU A 128 -1.65 -17.32 8.47
C GLU A 128 -0.32 -16.65 8.12
N ILE A 129 0.57 -16.49 9.12
CA ILE A 129 1.89 -15.90 8.93
C ILE A 129 2.85 -16.98 8.39
N PRO A 130 3.51 -16.75 7.25
CA PRO A 130 4.53 -17.64 6.72
C PRO A 130 5.75 -17.84 7.63
N ASP A 131 6.34 -19.03 7.58
CA ASP A 131 7.48 -19.41 8.44
C ASP A 131 8.71 -18.49 8.30
N TYR A 132 8.94 -17.89 7.13
CA TYR A 132 10.07 -16.98 6.92
C TYR A 132 9.95 -15.70 7.78
N GLN A 133 8.72 -15.28 8.12
CA GLN A 133 8.44 -14.14 9.01
C GLN A 133 8.46 -14.53 10.50
N LYS A 134 8.80 -15.79 10.84
CA LYS A 134 8.90 -16.28 12.23
C LYS A 134 10.36 -16.56 12.64
N THR A 135 11.30 -16.15 11.81
CA THR A 135 12.73 -16.39 12.02
C THR A 135 13.32 -15.40 13.01
N ASN A 136 14.42 -15.78 13.67
CA ASN A 136 15.17 -14.87 14.55
C ASN A 136 15.69 -13.62 13.82
N SER A 137 15.99 -13.72 12.51
CA SER A 137 16.34 -12.54 11.72
C SER A 137 15.18 -11.59 11.59
N TYR A 138 14.01 -12.10 11.23
CA TYR A 138 12.80 -11.29 11.11
C TYR A 138 12.37 -10.70 12.46
N GLY A 139 12.53 -11.45 13.56
CA GLY A 139 12.27 -10.95 14.91
C GLY A 139 13.11 -9.74 15.31
N ARG A 140 14.35 -9.62 14.81
CA ARG A 140 15.16 -8.40 15.01
C ARG A 140 14.61 -7.21 14.24
N ASP A 141 14.12 -7.43 13.02
CA ASP A 141 13.51 -6.37 12.22
C ASP A 141 12.17 -5.94 12.84
N PHE A 142 11.39 -6.90 13.33
CA PHE A 142 10.16 -6.68 14.09
C PHE A 142 10.40 -5.80 15.32
N GLU A 143 11.39 -6.15 16.16
CA GLU A 143 11.79 -5.35 17.32
C GLU A 143 12.28 -3.95 16.92
N ARG A 144 13.07 -3.84 15.84
CA ARG A 144 13.55 -2.54 15.34
C ARG A 144 12.38 -1.61 15.00
N PHE A 145 11.41 -2.11 14.25
CA PHE A 145 10.25 -1.32 13.83
C PHE A 145 9.36 -0.95 15.02
N TYR A 146 9.12 -1.88 15.96
CA TYR A 146 8.41 -1.59 17.22
C TYR A 146 9.07 -0.43 17.99
N ASN A 147 10.39 -0.52 18.18
CA ASN A 147 11.15 0.47 18.94
C ASN A 147 11.20 1.83 18.22
N ALA A 148 11.29 1.86 16.89
CA ALA A 148 11.19 3.10 16.12
C ALA A 148 9.84 3.80 16.34
N GLY A 149 8.74 3.05 16.32
CA GLY A 149 7.41 3.57 16.63
C GLY A 149 7.33 4.19 18.02
N ARG A 150 7.90 3.51 19.02
CA ARG A 150 7.97 4.00 20.41
C ARG A 150 8.81 5.25 20.55
N GLU A 151 10.00 5.28 19.95
CA GLU A 151 10.92 6.42 20.02
C GLU A 151 10.26 7.70 19.50
N HIS A 152 9.53 7.59 18.39
CA HIS A 152 8.92 8.72 17.71
C HIS A 152 7.48 9.01 18.15
N MET A 153 6.89 8.25 19.09
CA MET A 153 5.51 8.44 19.54
C MET A 153 5.21 9.85 20.05
N HIS A 154 6.21 10.56 20.57
CA HIS A 154 6.08 11.93 21.07
C HIS A 154 5.77 12.95 19.97
N LEU A 155 5.97 12.58 18.70
CA LEU A 155 5.64 13.36 17.52
C LEU A 155 4.18 13.15 17.06
N LEU A 156 3.46 12.20 17.66
CA LEU A 156 2.04 12.01 17.42
C LEU A 156 1.20 13.04 18.18
N LEU A 157 0.00 13.27 17.64
CA LEU A 157 -0.97 14.24 18.17
C LEU A 157 -1.35 13.95 19.62
N LYS A 158 -1.46 15.01 20.41
CA LYS A 158 -2.03 14.93 21.76
C LYS A 158 -3.55 15.01 21.69
N VAL A 159 -4.21 14.50 22.73
CA VAL A 159 -5.66 14.66 22.89
C VAL A 159 -5.99 16.16 22.92
N GLY A 160 -6.83 16.61 21.98
CA GLY A 160 -7.20 18.02 21.84
C GLY A 160 -6.42 18.80 20.77
N ASP A 161 -5.46 18.18 20.08
CA ASP A 161 -4.82 18.82 18.91
C ASP A 161 -5.82 18.96 17.75
N GLU A 162 -6.26 20.19 17.49
CA GLU A 162 -7.09 20.54 16.34
C GLU A 162 -6.29 20.42 15.02
N ASN A 163 -4.98 20.69 15.10
CA ASN A 163 -4.06 20.57 13.97
C ASN A 163 -3.58 19.11 13.86
N LYS A 164 -4.30 18.31 13.08
CA LYS A 164 -4.00 16.90 12.79
C LYS A 164 -2.74 16.67 11.93
N ASN A 165 -1.61 17.26 12.33
CA ASN A 165 -0.34 17.19 11.63
C ASN A 165 0.46 15.94 12.04
N TYR A 166 0.36 14.89 11.24
CA TYR A 166 1.13 13.65 11.40
C TYR A 166 2.49 13.69 10.68
N ARG A 167 2.78 14.75 9.90
CA ARG A 167 4.01 14.84 9.09
C ARG A 167 5.30 14.59 9.87
N PRO A 168 5.51 15.15 11.08
CA PRO A 168 6.75 14.93 11.83
C PRO A 168 7.00 13.45 12.12
N PHE A 169 5.98 12.73 12.58
CA PHE A 169 6.07 11.30 12.84
C PHE A 169 6.36 10.51 11.56
N VAL A 170 5.57 10.74 10.50
CA VAL A 170 5.69 10.01 9.22
C VAL A 170 7.07 10.23 8.58
N LYS A 171 7.66 11.42 8.72
CA LYS A 171 9.04 11.67 8.25
C LYS A 171 10.07 10.82 8.97
N GLU A 172 9.99 10.70 10.29
CA GLU A 172 10.92 9.85 11.05
C GLU A 172 10.74 8.38 10.66
N VAL A 173 9.49 7.94 10.41
CA VAL A 173 9.23 6.60 9.87
C VAL A 173 9.93 6.39 8.53
N PHE A 174 9.79 7.31 7.57
CA PHE A 174 10.51 7.20 6.29
C PHE A 174 12.03 7.16 6.49
N LYS A 175 12.59 8.01 7.34
CA LYS A 175 14.02 7.98 7.65
C LYS A 175 14.45 6.61 8.15
N GLU A 176 13.66 5.99 9.01
CA GLU A 176 13.97 4.69 9.57
C GLU A 176 13.85 3.56 8.55
N MET A 177 12.90 3.67 7.63
CA MET A 177 12.78 2.78 6.47
C MET A 177 14.01 2.89 5.54
N PHE A 178 14.49 4.09 5.23
CA PHE A 178 15.72 4.28 4.45
C PHE A 178 16.94 3.69 5.16
N LYS A 179 17.11 3.96 6.46
CA LYS A 179 18.21 3.37 7.25
C LYS A 179 18.13 1.85 7.31
N TYR A 180 16.93 1.27 7.39
CA TYR A 180 16.73 -0.18 7.38
C TYR A 180 17.16 -0.80 6.04
N ALA A 181 16.89 -0.09 4.96
CA ALA A 181 17.31 -0.45 3.61
C ALA A 181 18.78 -0.12 3.30
N GLU A 182 19.58 0.25 4.31
CA GLU A 182 21.00 0.61 4.15
C GLU A 182 21.20 1.79 3.16
N ALA A 183 20.20 2.66 3.05
CA ALA A 183 20.21 3.85 2.22
C ALA A 183 20.39 5.11 3.08
N GLU A 184 20.98 6.15 2.49
CA GLU A 184 20.97 7.48 3.08
C GLU A 184 19.55 8.07 3.05
N VAL A 185 19.35 9.11 3.88
CA VAL A 185 18.07 9.81 3.94
C VAL A 185 18.02 10.85 2.81
N PRO A 186 16.95 10.86 1.98
CA PRO A 186 16.76 11.90 0.97
C PRO A 186 16.59 13.30 1.57
N SER A 187 16.66 14.29 0.71
CA SER A 187 16.44 15.69 1.04
C SER A 187 15.08 15.92 1.71
N ALA A 188 14.99 16.99 2.49
CA ALA A 188 13.73 17.36 3.15
C ALA A 188 12.58 17.55 2.15
N PRO A 189 12.74 18.21 0.99
CA PRO A 189 11.69 18.29 -0.03
C PRO A 189 11.20 16.92 -0.53
N ILE A 190 12.11 15.94 -0.71
CA ILE A 190 11.73 14.59 -1.13
C ILE A 190 10.92 13.89 -0.03
N LEU A 191 11.35 13.98 1.23
CA LEU A 191 10.59 13.42 2.35
C LEU A 191 9.20 14.07 2.45
N GLU A 192 9.07 15.38 2.25
CA GLU A 192 7.77 16.07 2.27
C GLU A 192 6.84 15.60 1.15
N GLU A 193 7.41 15.30 -0.03
CA GLU A 193 6.66 14.76 -1.15
C GLU A 193 6.17 13.34 -0.85
N LEU A 194 7.04 12.46 -0.34
CA LEU A 194 6.69 11.10 0.04
C LEU A 194 5.60 11.07 1.11
N VAL A 195 5.71 11.89 2.16
CA VAL A 195 4.69 12.02 3.21
C VAL A 195 3.32 12.39 2.64
N THR A 196 3.29 13.24 1.60
CA THR A 196 2.04 13.74 1.03
C THR A 196 1.42 12.78 0.02
N ASN A 197 2.26 12.10 -0.79
CA ASN A 197 1.79 11.40 -2.00
C ASN A 197 2.11 9.91 -2.04
N CYS A 198 3.01 9.39 -1.21
CA CYS A 198 3.37 7.97 -1.17
C CYS A 198 2.33 7.10 -0.41
N ASN A 199 1.05 7.44 -0.51
CA ASN A 199 -0.08 6.78 0.16
C ASN A 199 -1.12 6.29 -0.85
N GLN A 200 -2.23 5.67 -0.43
CA GLN A 200 -3.23 5.14 -1.36
C GLN A 200 -3.96 6.25 -2.15
N ALA A 201 -4.07 7.46 -1.59
CA ALA A 201 -4.70 8.61 -2.23
C ALA A 201 -3.76 9.39 -3.16
N GLY A 202 -2.45 9.16 -3.09
CA GLY A 202 -1.45 9.65 -4.03
C GLY A 202 -0.95 8.53 -4.94
N TYR A 203 -0.16 8.88 -5.95
CA TYR A 203 0.45 7.95 -6.92
C TYR A 203 -0.46 6.80 -7.35
N LEU A 204 -1.39 7.10 -8.28
CA LEU A 204 -2.36 6.21 -8.96
C LEU A 204 -3.83 6.35 -8.54
N ALA A 205 -4.17 7.07 -7.47
CA ALA A 205 -5.58 7.25 -7.07
C ALA A 205 -6.46 7.82 -8.19
N GLY A 206 -5.96 8.81 -8.93
CA GLY A 206 -6.65 9.36 -10.09
C GLY A 206 -6.91 8.31 -11.16
N ILE A 207 -5.98 7.37 -11.39
CA ILE A 207 -6.12 6.31 -12.40
C ILE A 207 -7.13 5.25 -11.93
N PHE A 208 -7.10 4.89 -10.64
CA PHE A 208 -8.06 3.99 -10.03
C PHE A 208 -9.51 4.48 -10.20
N ILE A 209 -9.77 5.76 -9.95
CA ILE A 209 -11.11 6.38 -10.13
C ILE A 209 -11.61 6.22 -11.58
N GLU A 210 -10.71 6.30 -12.56
CA GLU A 210 -11.05 6.16 -13.96
C GLU A 210 -11.38 4.70 -14.33
N TYR A 211 -10.64 3.71 -13.80
CA TYR A 211 -11.01 2.31 -13.97
C TYR A 211 -12.36 2.00 -13.34
N HIS A 212 -12.58 2.44 -12.10
CA HIS A 212 -13.83 2.22 -11.41
C HIS A 212 -15.02 2.73 -12.23
N SER A 213 -14.86 3.91 -12.83
CA SER A 213 -15.87 4.50 -13.71
C SER A 213 -16.12 3.71 -14.99
N ALA A 214 -15.10 3.04 -15.55
CA ALA A 214 -15.26 2.18 -16.73
C ALA A 214 -15.93 0.84 -16.37
N LEU A 215 -15.57 0.27 -15.21
CA LEU A 215 -16.05 -1.01 -14.70
C LEU A 215 -17.52 -0.97 -14.27
N SER A 216 -17.95 0.11 -13.60
CA SER A 216 -19.29 0.24 -13.03
C SER A 216 -20.42 0.01 -14.04
N ASN A 217 -20.19 0.36 -15.31
CA ASN A 217 -21.18 0.21 -16.38
C ASN A 217 -21.46 -1.25 -16.76
N TYR A 218 -20.54 -2.14 -16.41
CA TYR A 218 -20.65 -3.57 -16.63
C TYR A 218 -21.03 -4.32 -15.35
N ARG A 219 -21.53 -3.60 -14.33
CA ARG A 219 -21.78 -4.11 -12.97
C ARG A 219 -20.55 -4.78 -12.36
N LEU A 220 -19.38 -4.25 -12.72
CA LEU A 220 -18.10 -4.64 -12.13
C LEU A 220 -17.67 -3.54 -11.16
N THR A 221 -17.00 -3.94 -10.10
CA THR A 221 -16.35 -3.03 -9.16
C THR A 221 -14.97 -3.54 -8.82
N THR A 222 -14.19 -2.70 -8.15
CA THR A 222 -12.85 -2.98 -7.66
C THR A 222 -12.92 -3.27 -6.17
N GLN A 223 -12.03 -4.14 -5.69
CA GLN A 223 -11.70 -4.23 -4.26
C GLN A 223 -10.51 -3.34 -3.93
N ASP A 224 -10.15 -3.30 -2.64
CA ASP A 224 -8.96 -2.60 -2.18
C ASP A 224 -7.73 -3.13 -2.92
N PRO A 225 -6.90 -2.22 -3.48
CA PRO A 225 -5.77 -2.64 -4.28
C PRO A 225 -4.60 -3.08 -3.40
N ASP A 226 -3.89 -4.10 -3.85
CA ASP A 226 -2.58 -4.45 -3.34
C ASP A 226 -1.57 -3.47 -3.93
N LYS A 227 -1.01 -2.61 -3.07
CA LYS A 227 -0.09 -1.54 -3.47
C LYS A 227 1.30 -1.78 -2.91
N VAL A 228 2.29 -1.70 -3.79
CA VAL A 228 3.72 -1.79 -3.45
C VAL A 228 4.42 -0.52 -3.93
N MET A 229 5.07 0.17 -3.00
CA MET A 229 5.87 1.36 -3.29
C MET A 229 7.34 0.99 -3.35
N ASN A 230 7.90 0.97 -4.55
CA ASN A 230 9.33 0.80 -4.76
C ASN A 230 10.00 2.17 -4.80
N ILE A 231 11.07 2.35 -4.04
CA ILE A 231 11.84 3.58 -3.94
C ILE A 231 13.32 3.23 -4.04
N ASP A 232 13.93 3.61 -5.15
CA ASP A 232 15.38 3.45 -5.32
C ASP A 232 16.06 4.79 -5.01
N TYR A 233 16.83 4.80 -3.93
CA TYR A 233 17.68 5.91 -3.56
C TYR A 233 18.83 6.00 -4.57
N THR A 234 18.92 7.12 -5.29
CA THR A 234 20.00 7.38 -6.23
C THR A 234 21.04 8.30 -5.60
N ASP A 235 20.60 9.44 -5.08
CA ASP A 235 21.40 10.37 -4.29
C ASP A 235 20.50 11.22 -3.37
N HIS A 236 21.11 12.12 -2.58
CA HIS A 236 20.39 12.92 -1.58
C HIS A 236 19.23 13.72 -2.18
N ASN A 237 19.39 14.19 -3.42
CA ASN A 237 18.45 15.03 -4.13
C ASN A 237 17.70 14.28 -5.24
N ASN A 238 17.85 12.97 -5.34
CA ASN A 238 17.28 12.17 -6.42
C ASN A 238 16.86 10.77 -5.96
N ILE A 239 15.57 10.47 -6.13
CA ILE A 239 15.06 9.11 -5.95
C ILE A 239 14.19 8.69 -7.13
N ARG A 240 14.22 7.41 -7.47
CA ARG A 240 13.26 6.81 -8.40
C ARG A 240 12.13 6.18 -7.60
N VAL A 241 10.90 6.46 -7.97
CA VAL A 241 9.70 5.93 -7.33
C VAL A 241 8.91 5.13 -8.35
N LYS A 242 8.49 3.92 -7.98
CA LYS A 242 7.59 3.07 -8.77
C LYS A 242 6.47 2.57 -7.87
N SER A 243 5.26 3.05 -8.14
CA SER A 243 4.01 2.63 -7.52
C SER A 243 3.42 1.50 -8.34
N ASP A 244 3.49 0.27 -7.83
CA ASP A 244 2.85 -0.90 -8.42
C ASP A 244 1.52 -1.17 -7.71
N MET A 245 0.48 -1.44 -8.47
CA MET A 245 -0.87 -1.64 -7.97
C MET A 245 -1.55 -2.78 -8.71
N GLU A 246 -1.96 -3.82 -7.98
CA GLU A 246 -2.89 -4.83 -8.47
C GLU A 246 -4.29 -4.54 -7.90
N ILE A 247 -5.28 -4.46 -8.79
CA ILE A 247 -6.66 -4.12 -8.46
C ILE A 247 -7.53 -5.32 -8.81
N PRO A 248 -8.06 -6.04 -7.82
CA PRO A 248 -9.03 -7.10 -8.06
C PRO A 248 -10.32 -6.51 -8.65
N VAL A 249 -10.78 -7.07 -9.76
CA VAL A 249 -12.08 -6.76 -10.37
C VAL A 249 -13.05 -7.86 -10.01
N ILE A 250 -14.18 -7.48 -9.43
CA ILE A 250 -15.24 -8.37 -8.95
C ILE A 250 -16.59 -7.97 -9.55
N LYS A 251 -17.57 -8.87 -9.46
CA LYS A 251 -18.97 -8.53 -9.75
C LYS A 251 -19.57 -7.74 -8.58
N PHE A 252 -20.34 -6.72 -8.91
CA PHE A 252 -21.08 -5.93 -7.92
C PHE A 252 -22.07 -6.81 -7.13
N ASP A 253 -22.77 -7.70 -7.83
CA ASP A 253 -23.81 -8.56 -7.24
C ASP A 253 -23.23 -9.81 -6.53
N ASN A 254 -21.93 -10.08 -6.67
CA ASN A 254 -21.25 -11.22 -6.04
C ASN A 254 -19.78 -10.86 -5.69
N PRO A 255 -19.54 -10.16 -4.57
CA PRO A 255 -18.22 -9.63 -4.24
C PRO A 255 -17.15 -10.70 -3.96
N GLY A 256 -17.56 -11.95 -3.72
CA GLY A 256 -16.64 -13.07 -3.49
C GLY A 256 -16.03 -13.66 -4.78
N GLU A 257 -16.51 -13.26 -5.96
CA GLU A 257 -16.05 -13.78 -7.25
C GLU A 257 -15.07 -12.81 -7.92
N LYS A 258 -13.76 -13.08 -7.80
CA LYS A 258 -12.71 -12.37 -8.57
C LYS A 258 -12.82 -12.75 -10.04
N ILE A 259 -13.06 -11.75 -10.88
CA ILE A 259 -13.14 -11.89 -12.34
C ILE A 259 -11.74 -11.85 -12.96
N CYS A 260 -10.93 -10.87 -12.55
CA CYS A 260 -9.55 -10.71 -12.98
C CYS A 260 -8.80 -9.74 -12.05
N GLY A 261 -7.48 -9.59 -12.24
CA GLY A 261 -6.67 -8.54 -11.59
C GLY A 261 -6.15 -7.54 -12.62
N LEU A 262 -6.46 -6.25 -12.46
CA LEU A 262 -5.85 -5.18 -13.25
C LEU A 262 -4.52 -4.80 -12.61
N SER A 263 -3.43 -4.80 -13.37
CA SER A 263 -2.13 -4.35 -12.85
C SER A 263 -1.76 -3.01 -13.48
N THR A 264 -1.42 -2.04 -12.65
CA THR A 264 -0.88 -0.76 -13.08
C THR A 264 0.42 -0.43 -12.38
N SER A 265 1.27 0.29 -13.09
CA SER A 265 2.53 0.78 -12.55
C SER A 265 2.78 2.21 -12.98
N LEU A 266 3.10 3.07 -12.03
CA LEU A 266 3.53 4.45 -12.27
C LEU A 266 4.96 4.61 -11.75
N GLU A 267 5.89 4.89 -12.65
CA GLU A 267 7.29 5.11 -12.37
C GLU A 267 7.69 6.54 -12.74
N PHE A 268 8.50 7.19 -11.90
CA PHE A 268 9.06 8.51 -12.14
C PHE A 268 10.27 8.77 -11.23
N THR A 269 11.06 9.78 -11.57
CA THR A 269 12.15 10.29 -10.74
C THR A 269 11.70 11.56 -10.02
N LEU A 270 11.95 11.63 -8.72
CA LEU A 270 11.83 12.85 -7.92
C LEU A 270 13.20 13.50 -7.80
N GLU A 271 13.30 14.77 -8.21
CA GLU A 271 14.51 15.56 -8.10
C GLU A 271 14.24 16.83 -7.27
N SER A 272 15.01 17.05 -6.20
CA SER A 272 15.06 18.32 -5.48
C SER A 272 16.26 19.16 -5.91
N GLN A 273 16.11 20.48 -5.85
CA GLN A 273 17.23 21.40 -6.08
C GLN A 273 17.67 22.00 -4.75
N ASP A 274 18.98 22.01 -4.50
CA ASP A 274 19.54 22.61 -3.28
C ASP A 274 19.08 24.07 -3.13
N GLY A 275 18.54 24.38 -1.95
CA GLY A 275 18.06 25.72 -1.61
C GLY A 275 16.74 26.14 -2.26
N LYS A 276 16.02 25.23 -2.93
CA LYS A 276 14.65 25.48 -3.41
C LYS A 276 13.63 24.60 -2.69
N ASP A 277 12.47 25.19 -2.46
CA ASP A 277 11.31 24.45 -1.96
C ASP A 277 10.68 23.66 -3.11
N GLY A 278 10.57 22.34 -2.91
CA GLY A 278 9.80 21.45 -3.77
C GLY A 278 10.64 20.43 -4.54
N VAL A 279 9.91 19.60 -5.30
CA VAL A 279 10.47 18.51 -6.11
C VAL A 279 9.94 18.59 -7.54
N THR A 280 10.78 18.23 -8.49
CA THR A 280 10.41 18.07 -9.90
C THR A 280 10.25 16.59 -10.22
N TYR A 281 9.24 16.26 -11.01
CA TYR A 281 9.00 14.92 -11.53
C TYR A 281 9.64 14.78 -12.90
N LYS A 282 10.45 13.74 -13.10
CA LYS A 282 11.10 13.41 -14.38
C LYS A 282 10.84 11.97 -14.78
N ASP A 283 11.10 11.66 -16.04
CA ASP A 283 11.13 10.29 -16.59
C ASP A 283 9.87 9.47 -16.31
N GLY A 284 8.72 10.14 -16.31
CA GLY A 284 7.45 9.51 -15.99
C GLY A 284 7.06 8.43 -17.00
N LYS A 285 6.73 7.25 -16.49
CA LYS A 285 6.28 6.08 -17.23
C LYS A 285 5.05 5.50 -16.54
N LEU A 286 4.05 5.18 -17.34
CA LEU A 286 2.79 4.61 -16.86
C LEU A 286 2.50 3.33 -17.67
N SER A 287 2.35 2.22 -16.96
CA SER A 287 2.13 0.89 -17.54
C SER A 287 0.81 0.32 -17.05
N LEU A 288 0.12 -0.41 -17.93
CA LEU A 288 -1.12 -1.11 -17.62
C LEU A 288 -1.12 -2.49 -18.29
N THR A 289 -1.43 -3.49 -17.49
CA THR A 289 -1.75 -4.85 -17.93
C THR A 289 -3.24 -5.07 -17.80
N VAL A 290 -3.92 -5.20 -18.93
CA VAL A 290 -5.38 -5.44 -19.00
C VAL A 290 -5.66 -6.94 -19.25
N PRO A 291 -6.35 -7.63 -18.33
CA PRO A 291 -6.73 -9.03 -18.50
C PRO A 291 -7.67 -9.25 -19.69
N LYS A 292 -7.52 -10.40 -20.37
CA LYS A 292 -8.28 -10.73 -21.59
C LYS A 292 -9.75 -11.05 -21.30
N GLU A 293 -10.07 -11.44 -20.07
CA GLU A 293 -11.40 -11.71 -19.53
C GLU A 293 -12.34 -10.53 -19.75
N LEU A 294 -11.79 -9.30 -19.71
CA LEU A 294 -12.53 -8.07 -19.98
C LEU A 294 -13.03 -7.95 -21.43
N LYS A 295 -12.63 -8.84 -22.35
CA LYS A 295 -13.22 -8.92 -23.70
C LYS A 295 -14.66 -9.46 -23.69
N ASN A 296 -15.04 -10.20 -22.66
CA ASN A 296 -16.36 -10.82 -22.55
C ASN A 296 -17.46 -9.80 -22.22
N TYR A 297 -17.07 -8.61 -21.77
CA TYR A 297 -17.96 -7.50 -21.42
C TYR A 297 -18.06 -6.54 -22.61
N LYS A 298 -19.23 -6.51 -23.25
CA LYS A 298 -19.45 -5.79 -24.51
C LYS A 298 -20.58 -4.77 -24.41
N GLU A 299 -20.42 -3.67 -25.12
CA GLU A 299 -21.44 -2.65 -25.36
C GLU A 299 -21.43 -2.32 -26.86
N GLY A 300 -22.45 -2.82 -27.57
CA GLY A 300 -22.45 -2.82 -29.04
C GLY A 300 -21.27 -3.60 -29.62
N ASP A 301 -20.54 -2.98 -30.56
CA ASP A 301 -19.39 -3.59 -31.22
C ASP A 301 -18.08 -3.50 -30.42
N ARG A 302 -18.09 -2.78 -29.29
CA ARG A 302 -16.91 -2.57 -28.45
C ARG A 302 -16.91 -3.50 -27.25
N ASN A 303 -15.72 -3.90 -26.82
CA ASN A 303 -15.52 -4.61 -25.56
C ASN A 303 -14.75 -3.76 -24.55
N LEU A 304 -14.95 -4.03 -23.26
CA LEU A 304 -14.37 -3.28 -22.15
C LEU A 304 -12.83 -3.24 -22.20
N LEU A 305 -12.17 -4.32 -22.63
CA LEU A 305 -10.72 -4.32 -22.84
C LEU A 305 -10.29 -3.26 -23.88
N SER A 306 -10.98 -3.16 -25.02
CA SER A 306 -10.67 -2.16 -26.06
C SER A 306 -10.92 -0.72 -25.58
N ILE A 307 -11.93 -0.56 -24.72
CA ILE A 307 -12.34 0.72 -24.14
C ILE A 307 -11.26 1.20 -23.15
N ILE A 308 -10.88 0.34 -22.19
CA ILE A 308 -9.83 0.62 -21.21
C ILE A 308 -8.50 0.98 -21.90
N ARG A 309 -8.10 0.21 -22.93
CA ARG A 309 -6.86 0.46 -23.67
C ARG A 309 -6.84 1.84 -24.31
N GLU A 310 -7.90 2.21 -25.02
CA GLU A 310 -7.99 3.52 -25.68
C GLU A 310 -7.88 4.66 -24.67
N TYR A 311 -8.51 4.53 -23.51
CA TYR A 311 -8.46 5.58 -22.49
C TYR A 311 -7.09 5.71 -21.85
N PHE A 312 -6.48 4.59 -21.51
CA PHE A 312 -5.18 4.62 -20.87
C PHE A 312 -4.08 5.15 -21.80
N GLN A 313 -4.17 4.81 -23.09
CA GLN A 313 -3.31 5.40 -24.11
C GLN A 313 -3.47 6.93 -24.14
N LYS A 314 -4.70 7.44 -24.15
CA LYS A 314 -4.94 8.89 -24.14
C LYS A 314 -4.44 9.58 -22.87
N PHE A 315 -4.51 8.92 -21.71
CA PHE A 315 -3.91 9.45 -20.49
C PHE A 315 -2.39 9.59 -20.62
N CYS A 316 -1.72 8.56 -21.15
CA CYS A 316 -0.28 8.59 -21.36
C CYS A 316 0.12 9.70 -22.35
N GLU A 317 -0.56 9.80 -23.49
CA GLU A 317 -0.34 10.85 -24.49
C GLU A 317 -0.49 12.25 -23.87
N LYS A 318 -1.52 12.46 -23.05
CA LYS A 318 -1.77 13.75 -22.40
C LYS A 318 -0.73 14.11 -21.34
N LEU A 319 -0.17 13.12 -20.66
CA LEU A 319 0.91 13.30 -19.71
C LEU A 319 2.28 13.40 -20.40
N GLY A 320 2.38 13.21 -21.71
CA GLY A 320 3.68 13.08 -22.39
C GLY A 320 4.48 11.87 -21.93
N PHE A 321 3.82 10.86 -21.36
CA PHE A 321 4.43 9.61 -20.93
C PHE A 321 4.55 8.64 -22.09
N LYS A 322 5.58 7.80 -22.05
CA LYS A 322 5.65 6.63 -22.93
C LYS A 322 4.59 5.64 -22.50
N PHE A 323 3.68 5.30 -23.42
CA PHE A 323 2.69 4.25 -23.20
C PHE A 323 3.32 2.88 -23.53
N GLU A 324 3.42 2.02 -22.53
CA GLU A 324 3.78 0.62 -22.71
C GLU A 324 2.60 -0.27 -22.31
N MET A 325 2.17 -1.13 -23.24
CA MET A 325 1.05 -2.03 -23.02
C MET A 325 1.52 -3.48 -23.12
N GLU A 326 1.31 -4.22 -22.04
CA GLU A 326 1.47 -5.66 -22.05
C GLU A 326 0.11 -6.33 -22.08
N THR A 327 -0.06 -7.27 -23.00
CA THR A 327 -1.23 -8.13 -23.02
C THR A 327 -0.80 -9.48 -22.49
N GLN A 328 -1.37 -9.95 -21.37
CA GLN A 328 -1.10 -11.30 -20.88
C GLN A 328 -1.31 -12.30 -22.03
N LYS A 329 -0.23 -12.93 -22.49
CA LYS A 329 -0.33 -14.20 -23.23
C LYS A 329 -0.86 -15.20 -22.21
N ILE A 330 -1.83 -16.00 -22.62
CA ILE A 330 -2.21 -17.12 -21.77
C ILE A 330 -1.03 -18.08 -21.94
N GLU A 331 -0.18 -18.23 -20.94
CA GLU A 331 0.40 -19.56 -20.73
C GLU A 331 -0.78 -20.39 -20.28
N HIS A 332 -1.38 -21.02 -21.26
CA HIS A 332 -2.24 -22.12 -20.98
C HIS A 332 -1.30 -23.21 -20.53
N ASP A 333 -1.38 -23.64 -19.27
CA ASP A 333 -1.17 -25.05 -18.92
C ASP A 333 -2.28 -25.88 -19.61
N LEU A 334 -2.35 -25.81 -20.94
CA LEU A 334 -3.07 -26.77 -21.79
C LEU A 334 -2.12 -27.85 -22.31
N ASP A 335 -0.88 -27.91 -21.81
CA ASP A 335 -0.05 -29.11 -21.91
C ASP A 335 -0.38 -30.13 -20.80
N ASP A 336 -1.17 -29.77 -19.80
CA ASP A 336 -1.92 -30.76 -19.00
C ASP A 336 -3.24 -31.09 -19.72
N LEU A 337 -3.10 -31.82 -20.83
CA LEU A 337 -4.13 -32.76 -21.27
C LEU A 337 -4.59 -33.55 -20.03
N PRO A 338 -5.91 -33.72 -19.80
CA PRO A 338 -6.36 -34.61 -18.74
C PRO A 338 -5.72 -35.98 -19.00
N LYS A 339 -4.94 -36.48 -18.03
CA LYS A 339 -4.50 -37.88 -18.02
C LYS A 339 -5.75 -38.71 -18.20
N VAL A 340 -5.93 -39.22 -19.42
CA VAL A 340 -6.85 -40.30 -19.72
C VAL A 340 -6.44 -41.42 -18.77
N ASN A 341 -7.30 -41.68 -17.80
CA ASN A 341 -7.14 -42.76 -16.85
C ASN A 341 -7.09 -44.05 -17.67
N SER A 342 -5.90 -44.61 -17.89
CA SER A 342 -5.66 -45.84 -18.62
C SER A 342 -6.00 -47.07 -17.78
N HIS A 343 -7.22 -47.08 -17.23
CA HIS A 343 -7.79 -48.24 -16.56
C HIS A 343 -9.18 -48.53 -17.13
N LEU A 344 -9.23 -48.81 -18.43
CA LEU A 344 -10.25 -49.65 -19.08
C LEU A 344 -9.66 -50.15 -20.42
N GLN A 345 -8.55 -50.89 -20.35
CA GLN A 345 -8.24 -51.87 -21.40
C GLN A 345 -9.27 -53.00 -21.27
N GLY A 346 -10.16 -53.11 -22.25
CA GLY A 346 -11.01 -54.31 -22.34
C GLY A 346 -12.44 -54.09 -22.83
N LEU A 347 -12.70 -53.25 -23.83
CA LEU A 347 -13.94 -53.34 -24.60
C LEU A 347 -13.63 -53.24 -26.09
N ARG A 348 -13.98 -54.31 -26.82
CA ARG A 348 -13.84 -54.44 -28.27
C ARG A 348 -14.57 -53.30 -28.96
N THR A 349 -13.93 -52.71 -29.97
CA THR A 349 -14.59 -51.82 -30.95
C THR A 349 -15.70 -52.57 -31.69
N PRO A 350 -16.88 -51.96 -31.89
CA PRO A 350 -17.89 -52.48 -32.82
C PRO A 350 -17.32 -52.44 -34.24
N ILE A 351 -17.50 -53.53 -34.97
CA ILE A 351 -17.20 -53.64 -36.40
C ILE A 351 -18.11 -52.66 -37.15
N SER A 352 -17.55 -51.69 -37.87
CA SER A 352 -18.31 -50.93 -38.86
C SER A 352 -18.50 -51.79 -40.10
N SER A 353 -19.68 -52.41 -40.23
CA SER A 353 -20.14 -52.93 -41.52
C SER A 353 -20.63 -51.76 -42.36
N ASN A 354 -19.87 -51.41 -43.40
CA ASN A 354 -20.36 -51.06 -44.74
C ASN A 354 -19.26 -50.31 -45.49
N ASP A 355 -18.54 -51.04 -46.34
CA ASP A 355 -18.16 -50.51 -47.64
C ASP A 355 -18.43 -51.59 -48.68
N HIS A 356 -19.33 -51.27 -49.59
CA HIS A 356 -19.57 -51.99 -50.82
C HIS A 356 -18.32 -51.89 -51.70
N ILE A 357 -17.81 -53.03 -52.14
CA ILE A 357 -16.97 -53.11 -53.34
C ILE A 357 -17.66 -54.03 -54.33
N ILE A 358 -18.01 -53.43 -55.47
CA ILE A 358 -18.43 -54.04 -56.72
C ILE A 358 -17.18 -54.64 -57.37
N GLY A 359 -17.28 -55.88 -57.85
CA GLY A 359 -16.21 -56.53 -58.62
C GLY A 359 -16.64 -57.89 -59.18
N HIS A 360 -17.16 -57.83 -60.42
CA HIS A 360 -17.50 -58.89 -61.38
C HIS A 360 -18.88 -59.58 -61.28
#